data_AF-C5CHH2-F1
#
_entry.id   AF-C5CHH2-F1
#
_cell.length_a   1.000
_cell.length_b   1.000
_cell.length_c   1.000
_cell.angle_alpha   90.00
_cell.angle_beta   90.00
_cell.angle_gamma   90.00
#
_symmetry.space_group_name_H-M   'P 1'
#
loop_
_entity.id
_entity.type
_entity.pdbx_description
1 polymer ?
#
loop_
_entity_poly.entity_id
_entity_poly.type
_entity_poly.pdbx_seq_one_letter_code
_entity_poly.pdbx_strand_id
1 'polypeptide(L)'
;MSLIEKVVLTDSIVYDFLMSLERLNNNEKFRSAYDKPGIKNKFYPSPELVAWINETLQELPEDIKELMDKYFHWETSFGLCLALNIVRHDIKSVEEFINFIRNMSEKELLQHFICSGFGPIIEKDEKVESFEKLIEELIDDQEKMLMFISKNLLFPVEQKAVVLEFFSDPSKAKQDYLYLLEWYYEHIFKPIEDKVKKSNQNYLRFLEGYLNDYGEEYLKKLVLSQEFAMKAEKIVLGVSYFYGLSSLSSINDDMVMSINGYDRIHKAAEKKDDTLSCVSLLFKSLGNEIRIQILKAAVKEKIDVSDLGRTLKLSNSEISHHIWYLIESDLIKIEKADKRLMVSSDVNTIKASVEKALEKLINTLG
;
A
#
# COMPACT_ATOMS: atom_id res chain seq x y z
N MET A 1 -21.27 -7.77 16.81
CA MET A 1 -21.30 -7.15 15.49
C MET A 1 -20.35 -7.92 14.61
N SER A 2 -20.81 -8.53 13.52
CA SER A 2 -19.93 -9.25 12.60
C SER A 2 -19.00 -8.25 11.90
N LEU A 3 -17.86 -8.70 11.38
CA LEU A 3 -16.98 -7.81 10.62
C LEU A 3 -17.68 -7.26 9.37
N ILE A 4 -18.57 -8.04 8.77
CA ILE A 4 -19.32 -7.67 7.57
C ILE A 4 -20.26 -6.48 7.84
N GLU A 5 -20.86 -6.39 9.03
CA GLU A 5 -21.75 -5.29 9.41
C GLU A 5 -21.02 -3.94 9.48
N LYS A 6 -19.69 -3.94 9.60
CA LYS A 6 -18.85 -2.73 9.62
C LYS A 6 -18.41 -2.29 8.23
N VAL A 7 -18.66 -3.09 7.20
CA VAL A 7 -18.19 -2.84 5.84
C VAL A 7 -19.02 -1.75 5.18
N VAL A 8 -18.34 -0.76 4.62
CA VAL A 8 -18.91 0.29 3.78
C VAL A 8 -18.18 0.29 2.45
N LEU A 9 -18.92 0.09 1.36
CA LEU A 9 -18.36 0.17 0.02
C LEU A 9 -18.17 1.63 -0.39
N THR A 10 -17.07 1.94 -1.07
CA THR A 10 -16.80 3.25 -1.65
C THR A 10 -16.64 3.15 -3.17
N ASP A 11 -17.20 4.13 -3.86
CA ASP A 11 -17.16 4.31 -5.31
C ASP A 11 -16.45 5.62 -5.71
N SER A 12 -15.71 6.24 -4.78
CA SER A 12 -15.02 7.50 -5.06
C SER A 12 -13.98 7.32 -6.16
N ILE A 13 -14.17 8.05 -7.26
CA ILE A 13 -13.31 7.99 -8.44
C ILE A 13 -11.92 8.58 -8.19
N VAL A 14 -11.77 9.34 -7.11
CA VAL A 14 -10.49 9.94 -6.69
C VAL A 14 -9.43 8.87 -6.44
N TYR A 15 -9.84 7.68 -5.97
CA TYR A 15 -8.90 6.56 -5.82
C TYR A 15 -8.32 6.15 -7.16
N ASP A 16 -9.15 5.94 -8.19
CA ASP A 16 -8.66 5.61 -9.54
C ASP A 16 -7.79 6.70 -10.15
N PHE A 17 -8.13 7.97 -9.94
CA PHE A 17 -7.31 9.10 -10.39
C PHE A 17 -5.89 9.06 -9.81
N LEU A 18 -5.74 8.83 -8.52
CA LEU A 18 -4.43 8.75 -7.89
C LEU A 18 -3.70 7.44 -8.24
N MET A 19 -4.45 6.34 -8.31
CA MET A 19 -3.89 5.02 -8.62
C MET A 19 -3.46 4.90 -10.09
N SER A 20 -4.06 5.66 -11.00
CA SER A 20 -3.63 5.69 -12.40
C SER A 20 -2.28 6.37 -12.56
N LEU A 21 -2.01 7.45 -11.81
CA LEU A 21 -0.69 8.08 -11.71
C LEU A 21 0.37 7.10 -11.20
N GLU A 22 0.10 6.44 -10.06
CA GLU A 22 1.04 5.46 -9.52
C GLU A 22 1.23 4.27 -10.47
N ARG A 23 0.15 3.83 -11.14
CA ARG A 23 0.22 2.72 -12.08
C ARG A 23 1.08 3.03 -13.30
N LEU A 24 0.96 4.23 -13.86
CA LEU A 24 1.77 4.68 -14.99
C LEU A 24 3.25 4.73 -14.57
N ASN A 25 3.54 5.37 -13.44
CA ASN A 25 4.91 5.53 -12.96
C ASN A 25 5.59 4.20 -12.60
N ASN A 26 4.83 3.25 -12.05
CA ASN A 26 5.38 2.00 -11.48
C ASN A 26 4.91 0.73 -12.21
N ASN A 27 4.51 0.83 -13.48
CA ASN A 27 3.85 -0.27 -14.20
C ASN A 27 4.59 -1.61 -14.13
N GLU A 28 5.93 -1.60 -14.20
CA GLU A 28 6.74 -2.82 -14.12
C GLU A 28 6.54 -3.57 -12.80
N LYS A 29 6.42 -2.86 -11.67
CA LYS A 29 6.16 -3.46 -10.36
C LYS A 29 4.80 -4.14 -10.33
N PHE A 30 3.77 -3.48 -10.86
CA PHE A 30 2.44 -4.09 -10.96
C PHE A 30 2.42 -5.29 -11.91
N ARG A 31 3.15 -5.24 -13.04
CA ARG A 31 3.27 -6.38 -13.97
C ARG A 31 3.95 -7.57 -13.31
N SER A 32 5.01 -7.34 -12.54
CA SER A 32 5.74 -8.40 -11.83
C SER A 32 4.86 -9.20 -10.85
N ALA A 33 3.74 -8.63 -10.39
CA ALA A 33 2.79 -9.34 -9.54
C ALA A 33 2.15 -10.54 -10.24
N TYR A 34 2.00 -10.49 -11.57
CA TYR A 34 1.44 -11.57 -12.38
C TYR A 34 2.41 -12.72 -12.62
N ASP A 35 3.71 -12.48 -12.46
CA ASP A 35 4.75 -13.50 -12.61
C ASP A 35 4.97 -14.33 -11.33
N LYS A 36 4.30 -13.97 -10.24
CA LYS A 36 4.46 -14.64 -8.94
C LYS A 36 3.94 -16.09 -8.97
N PRO A 37 4.59 -17.03 -8.25
CA PRO A 37 4.07 -18.39 -8.10
C PRO A 37 2.64 -18.38 -7.57
N GLY A 38 1.77 -19.23 -8.13
CA GLY A 38 0.35 -19.30 -7.77
C GLY A 38 -0.55 -18.28 -8.47
N ILE A 39 0.03 -17.24 -9.08
CA ILE A 39 -0.67 -16.26 -9.93
C ILE A 39 -0.42 -16.51 -11.41
N LYS A 40 0.84 -16.81 -11.73
CA LYS A 40 1.30 -17.03 -13.10
C LYS A 40 0.40 -18.05 -13.81
N ASN A 41 -0.04 -17.69 -15.01
CA ASN A 41 -0.98 -18.44 -15.86
C ASN A 41 -2.44 -18.50 -15.39
N LYS A 42 -2.80 -17.87 -14.26
CA LYS A 42 -4.19 -17.78 -13.79
C LYS A 42 -4.79 -16.40 -14.02
N PHE A 43 -4.00 -15.36 -13.75
CA PHE A 43 -4.39 -13.97 -13.95
C PHE A 43 -3.50 -13.31 -14.99
N TYR A 44 -4.06 -12.37 -15.73
CA TYR A 44 -3.35 -11.58 -16.73
C TYR A 44 -3.83 -10.13 -16.65
N PRO A 45 -2.94 -9.14 -16.82
CA PRO A 45 -3.36 -7.75 -16.91
C PRO A 45 -4.37 -7.56 -18.04
N SER A 46 -5.38 -6.72 -17.82
CA SER A 46 -6.33 -6.33 -18.87
C SER A 46 -5.57 -5.82 -20.12
N PRO A 47 -5.81 -6.40 -21.32
CA PRO A 47 -5.18 -5.92 -22.55
C PRO A 47 -5.47 -4.44 -22.81
N GLU A 48 -6.66 -3.98 -22.43
CA GLU A 48 -7.08 -2.60 -22.56
C GLU A 48 -6.29 -1.67 -21.63
N LEU A 49 -6.05 -2.09 -20.38
CA LEU A 49 -5.22 -1.33 -19.45
C LEU A 49 -3.77 -1.27 -19.94
N VAL A 50 -3.25 -2.38 -20.47
CA VAL A 50 -1.89 -2.42 -21.03
C VAL A 50 -1.75 -1.49 -22.23
N ALA A 51 -2.74 -1.48 -23.13
CA ALA A 51 -2.76 -0.55 -24.26
C ALA A 51 -2.79 0.91 -23.78
N TRP A 52 -3.73 1.23 -22.88
CA TRP A 52 -3.86 2.58 -22.31
C TRP A 52 -2.57 3.07 -21.64
N ILE A 53 -1.88 2.21 -20.87
CA ILE A 53 -0.59 2.56 -20.25
C ILE A 53 0.46 2.90 -21.32
N ASN A 54 0.60 2.04 -22.34
CA ASN A 54 1.62 2.22 -23.37
C ASN A 54 1.39 3.50 -24.20
N GLU A 55 0.13 3.79 -24.53
CA GLU A 55 -0.27 5.00 -25.27
C GLU A 55 -0.05 6.24 -24.40
N THR A 56 -0.56 6.23 -23.16
CA THR A 56 -0.49 7.38 -22.24
C THR A 56 0.97 7.76 -21.93
N LEU A 57 1.85 6.79 -21.67
CA LEU A 57 3.26 7.07 -21.37
C LEU A 57 4.00 7.79 -22.52
N GLN A 58 3.55 7.61 -23.76
CA GLN A 58 4.13 8.29 -24.92
C GLN A 58 3.69 9.75 -25.04
N GLU A 59 2.50 10.07 -24.52
CA GLU A 59 1.90 11.41 -24.58
C GLU A 59 2.31 12.30 -23.41
N LEU A 60 2.81 11.72 -22.32
CA LEU A 60 3.22 12.48 -21.13
C LEU A 60 4.42 13.41 -21.42
N PRO A 61 4.29 14.72 -21.15
CA PRO A 61 5.41 15.65 -21.13
C PRO A 61 6.48 15.25 -20.12
N GLU A 62 7.73 15.67 -20.37
CA GLU A 62 8.87 15.28 -19.52
C GLU A 62 8.78 15.87 -18.10
N ASP A 63 8.33 17.12 -17.96
CA ASP A 63 8.11 17.76 -16.67
C ASP A 63 7.05 17.01 -15.83
N ILE A 64 6.00 16.51 -16.48
CA ILE A 64 4.98 15.69 -15.82
C ILE A 64 5.55 14.34 -15.38
N LYS A 65 6.40 13.70 -16.20
CA LYS A 65 7.08 12.45 -15.82
C LYS A 65 7.99 12.65 -14.62
N GLU A 66 8.77 13.73 -14.59
CA GLU A 66 9.62 14.07 -13.45
C GLU A 66 8.80 14.26 -12.17
N LEU A 67 7.66 14.97 -12.26
CA LEU A 67 6.75 15.14 -11.13
C LEU A 67 6.10 13.82 -10.71
N MET A 68 5.70 12.96 -11.66
CA MET A 68 5.18 11.63 -11.36
C MET A 68 6.21 10.77 -10.65
N ASP A 69 7.47 10.79 -11.09
CA ASP A 69 8.56 10.09 -10.41
C ASP A 69 8.77 10.64 -9.00
N LYS A 70 8.70 11.96 -8.81
CA LYS A 70 8.85 12.61 -7.50
C LYS A 70 7.74 12.25 -6.52
N TYR A 71 6.48 12.38 -6.91
CA TYR A 71 5.33 12.25 -6.00
C TYR A 71 4.75 10.83 -5.95
N PHE A 72 4.83 10.06 -7.03
CA PHE A 72 4.26 8.72 -7.13
C PHE A 72 5.34 7.63 -7.25
N HIS A 73 6.50 7.84 -6.64
CA HIS A 73 7.54 6.81 -6.55
C HIS A 73 7.10 5.61 -5.70
N TRP A 74 7.40 4.38 -6.11
CA TRP A 74 7.00 3.15 -5.40
C TRP A 74 7.50 3.03 -3.95
N GLU A 75 8.58 3.72 -3.59
CA GLU A 75 9.18 3.64 -2.24
C GLU A 75 8.49 4.56 -1.22
N THR A 76 7.89 5.63 -1.70
CA THR A 76 7.39 6.73 -0.87
C THR A 76 5.90 6.96 -1.04
N SER A 77 5.36 6.77 -2.25
CA SER A 77 3.96 6.97 -2.61
C SER A 77 3.37 8.26 -2.00
N PHE A 78 4.11 9.38 -2.06
CA PHE A 78 3.67 10.67 -1.50
C PHE A 78 2.30 11.09 -2.05
N GLY A 79 2.02 10.87 -3.32
CA GLY A 79 0.74 11.19 -3.98
C GLY A 79 -0.45 10.39 -3.45
N LEU A 80 -0.22 9.31 -2.69
CA LEU A 80 -1.28 8.50 -2.07
C LEU A 80 -1.46 8.79 -0.57
N CYS A 81 -0.67 9.69 0.02
CA CYS A 81 -0.68 9.96 1.46
C CYS A 81 -2.03 10.46 2.02
N LEU A 82 -2.88 11.02 1.15
CA LEU A 82 -4.20 11.58 1.49
C LEU A 82 -5.36 10.61 1.21
N ALA A 83 -5.10 9.35 0.89
CA ALA A 83 -6.16 8.41 0.50
C ALA A 83 -7.24 8.21 1.60
N LEU A 84 -6.88 8.30 2.88
CA LEU A 84 -7.85 8.28 3.99
C LEU A 84 -8.67 9.56 4.10
N ASN A 85 -8.11 10.71 3.71
CA ASN A 85 -8.82 11.99 3.76
C ASN A 85 -10.01 11.99 2.80
N ILE A 86 -9.94 11.26 1.68
CA ILE A 86 -11.05 11.11 0.72
C ILE A 86 -12.32 10.65 1.42
N VAL A 87 -12.26 9.56 2.19
CA VAL A 87 -13.44 9.04 2.91
C VAL A 87 -13.79 9.84 4.15
N ARG A 88 -12.81 10.42 4.86
CA ARG A 88 -13.06 11.22 6.07
C ARG A 88 -13.76 12.55 5.80
N HIS A 89 -13.41 13.19 4.68
CA HIS A 89 -13.98 14.47 4.28
C HIS A 89 -15.07 14.31 3.21
N ASP A 90 -15.52 13.07 2.97
CA ASP A 90 -16.58 12.73 2.03
C ASP A 90 -16.35 13.26 0.60
N ILE A 91 -15.09 13.25 0.14
CA ILE A 91 -14.66 13.81 -1.14
C ILE A 91 -15.20 12.93 -2.29
N LYS A 92 -16.01 13.51 -3.17
CA LYS A 92 -16.76 12.80 -4.22
C LYS A 92 -16.15 12.92 -5.61
N SER A 93 -15.39 13.97 -5.88
CA SER A 93 -14.85 14.27 -7.20
C SER A 93 -13.36 14.59 -7.16
N VAL A 94 -12.69 14.47 -8.31
CA VAL A 94 -11.27 14.82 -8.44
C VAL A 94 -11.07 16.32 -8.20
N GLU A 95 -11.97 17.17 -8.67
CA GLU A 95 -11.93 18.61 -8.42
C GLU A 95 -12.07 18.96 -6.94
N GLU A 96 -12.96 18.28 -6.20
CA GLU A 96 -13.06 18.45 -4.75
C GLU A 96 -11.77 18.03 -4.05
N PHE A 97 -11.13 16.94 -4.49
CA PHE A 97 -9.86 16.49 -3.94
C PHE A 97 -8.72 17.49 -4.18
N ILE A 98 -8.60 18.01 -5.40
CA ILE A 98 -7.60 19.02 -5.74
C ILE A 98 -7.83 20.30 -4.93
N ASN A 99 -9.09 20.74 -4.79
CA ASN A 99 -9.43 21.90 -3.97
C ASN A 99 -9.18 21.67 -2.48
N PHE A 100 -9.39 20.45 -1.98
CA PHE A 100 -9.04 20.08 -0.62
C PHE A 100 -7.54 20.27 -0.36
N ILE A 101 -6.67 19.80 -1.27
CA ILE A 101 -5.22 20.03 -1.18
C ILE A 101 -4.87 21.51 -1.31
N ARG A 102 -5.55 22.26 -2.19
CA ARG A 102 -5.29 23.70 -2.36
C ARG A 102 -5.50 24.47 -1.05
N ASN A 103 -6.52 24.09 -0.28
CA ASN A 103 -6.84 24.73 1.00
C ASN A 103 -6.04 24.20 2.20
N MET A 104 -5.34 23.07 2.05
CA MET A 104 -4.45 22.51 3.06
C MET A 104 -3.22 23.39 3.28
N SER A 105 -2.73 23.54 4.51
CA SER A 105 -1.48 24.29 4.73
C SER A 105 -0.27 23.51 4.18
N GLU A 106 0.83 24.21 3.85
CA GLU A 106 2.07 23.56 3.40
C GLU A 106 2.61 22.62 4.50
N LYS A 107 2.54 23.05 5.78
CA LYS A 107 2.94 22.25 6.94
C LYS A 107 2.14 20.95 7.06
N GLU A 108 0.81 21.04 6.89
CA GLU A 108 -0.07 19.88 6.95
C GLU A 108 0.22 18.89 5.80
N LEU A 109 0.46 19.40 4.59
CA LEU A 109 0.84 18.55 3.46
C LEU A 109 2.19 17.85 3.67
N LEU A 110 3.19 18.57 4.19
CA LEU A 110 4.49 17.98 4.54
C LEU A 110 4.38 16.88 5.60
N GLN A 111 3.53 17.08 6.61
CA GLN A 111 3.22 16.04 7.58
C GLN A 111 2.71 14.78 6.89
N HIS A 112 1.79 14.92 5.94
CA HIS A 112 1.29 13.77 5.18
C HIS A 112 2.38 13.09 4.35
N PHE A 113 3.28 13.85 3.72
CA PHE A 113 4.40 13.28 2.96
C PHE A 113 5.36 12.46 3.83
N ILE A 114 5.78 12.95 4.99
CA ILE A 114 6.72 12.18 5.84
C ILE A 114 6.06 11.00 6.55
N CYS A 115 4.74 11.02 6.70
CA CYS A 115 3.96 9.90 7.24
C CYS A 115 3.58 8.86 6.19
N SER A 116 4.01 9.00 4.93
CA SER A 116 3.74 8.00 3.89
C SER A 116 4.51 6.69 4.13
N GLY A 117 4.05 5.61 3.51
CA GLY A 117 4.62 4.27 3.72
C GLY A 117 4.46 3.80 5.17
N PHE A 118 5.57 3.44 5.82
CA PHE A 118 5.57 3.07 7.24
C PHE A 118 5.73 4.25 8.20
N GLY A 119 5.79 5.48 7.68
CA GLY A 119 6.00 6.69 8.47
C GLY A 119 7.37 6.75 9.16
N PRO A 120 7.63 7.79 9.97
CA PRO A 120 8.89 7.94 10.67
C PRO A 120 8.99 7.03 11.89
N ILE A 121 10.19 6.52 12.13
CA ILE A 121 10.56 5.81 13.36
C ILE A 121 10.82 6.87 14.44
N ILE A 122 9.86 7.08 15.34
CA ILE A 122 10.02 7.98 16.49
C ILE A 122 10.34 7.12 17.72
N GLU A 123 11.33 7.45 18.55
CA GLU A 123 11.65 6.60 19.70
C GLU A 123 10.55 6.71 20.79
N LYS A 124 10.31 5.63 21.56
CA LYS A 124 9.26 5.62 22.59
C LYS A 124 9.46 6.67 23.69
N ASP A 125 10.70 7.09 23.90
CA ASP A 125 11.09 8.08 24.91
C ASP A 125 11.22 9.51 24.33
N GLU A 126 11.13 9.68 23.00
CA GLU A 126 11.08 11.01 22.38
C GLU A 126 9.70 11.63 22.63
N LYS A 127 9.68 12.64 23.51
CA LYS A 127 8.49 13.48 23.72
C LYS A 127 8.26 14.37 22.51
N VAL A 128 7.61 13.85 21.48
CA VAL A 128 6.98 14.68 20.45
C VAL A 128 5.71 15.26 21.06
N GLU A 129 5.78 16.51 21.54
CA GLU A 129 4.63 17.22 22.13
C GLU A 129 3.43 17.25 21.18
N SER A 130 3.69 17.56 19.91
CA SER A 130 2.77 17.38 18.80
C SER A 130 3.55 17.22 17.50
N PHE A 131 2.97 16.50 16.54
CA PHE A 131 3.60 16.30 15.23
C PHE A 131 3.67 17.61 14.44
N GLU A 132 2.71 18.51 14.65
CA GLU A 132 2.70 19.85 14.08
C GLU A 132 3.94 20.65 14.51
N LYS A 133 4.25 20.67 15.81
CA LYS A 133 5.45 21.34 16.34
C LYS A 133 6.74 20.74 15.79
N LEU A 134 6.78 19.41 15.63
CA LEU A 134 7.91 18.75 14.98
C LEU A 134 8.10 19.27 13.55
N ILE A 135 7.05 19.37 12.75
CA ILE A 135 7.14 19.92 11.38
C ILE A 135 7.66 21.36 11.40
N GLU A 136 7.19 22.20 12.31
CA GLU A 136 7.69 23.58 12.44
C GLU A 136 9.18 23.61 12.75
N GLU A 137 9.64 22.81 13.70
CA GLU A 137 11.06 22.72 14.03
C GLU A 137 11.90 22.19 12.86
N LEU A 138 11.39 21.25 12.07
CA LEU A 138 12.09 20.72 10.90
C LEU A 138 12.16 21.75 9.74
N ILE A 139 11.18 22.65 9.63
CA ILE A 139 11.22 23.73 8.64
C ILE A 139 12.24 24.80 9.05
N ASP A 140 12.30 25.14 10.33
CA ASP A 140 13.13 26.24 10.83
C ASP A 140 14.59 25.84 11.12
N ASP A 141 14.87 24.54 11.34
CA ASP A 141 16.19 24.02 11.73
C ASP A 141 16.69 22.94 10.75
N GLN A 142 17.62 23.37 9.89
CA GLN A 142 18.21 22.52 8.85
C GLN A 142 18.99 21.33 9.43
N GLU A 143 19.65 21.47 10.58
CA GLU A 143 20.42 20.39 11.20
C GLU A 143 19.49 19.32 11.74
N LYS A 144 18.42 19.73 12.44
CA LYS A 144 17.36 18.82 12.90
C LYS A 144 16.68 18.11 11.74
N MET A 145 16.35 18.83 10.67
CA MET A 145 15.77 18.26 9.46
C MET A 145 16.65 17.16 8.86
N LEU A 146 17.94 17.43 8.63
CA LEU A 146 18.86 16.46 8.08
C LEU A 146 18.99 15.23 8.97
N MET A 147 19.05 15.44 10.28
CA MET A 147 19.14 14.35 11.25
C MET A 147 17.86 13.49 11.24
N PHE A 148 16.68 14.11 11.18
CA PHE A 148 15.39 13.44 11.12
C PHE A 148 15.24 12.60 9.84
N ILE A 149 15.46 13.21 8.67
CA ILE A 149 15.37 12.53 7.38
C ILE A 149 16.35 11.34 7.33
N SER A 150 17.56 11.52 7.86
CA SER A 150 18.59 10.49 7.82
C SER A 150 18.28 9.30 8.74
N LYS A 151 17.83 9.56 9.96
CA LYS A 151 17.69 8.55 11.03
C LYS A 151 16.29 7.95 11.15
N ASN A 152 15.26 8.74 10.89
CA ASN A 152 13.88 8.38 11.21
C ASN A 152 13.09 7.90 9.98
N LEU A 153 13.57 8.14 8.75
CA LEU A 153 12.92 7.67 7.52
C LEU A 153 13.62 6.44 6.92
N LEU A 154 12.83 5.45 6.51
CA LEU A 154 13.26 4.24 5.80
C LEU A 154 13.26 4.39 4.27
N PHE A 155 13.35 5.63 3.80
CA PHE A 155 13.45 5.93 2.37
C PHE A 155 14.87 5.68 1.85
N PRO A 156 15.03 5.26 0.59
CA PRO A 156 16.32 5.28 -0.10
C PRO A 156 16.94 6.68 -0.13
N VAL A 157 18.26 6.76 -0.38
CA VAL A 157 19.01 8.03 -0.35
C VAL A 157 18.43 9.04 -1.34
N GLU A 158 18.06 8.59 -2.53
CA GLU A 158 17.48 9.42 -3.59
C GLU A 158 16.15 10.02 -3.13
N GLN A 159 15.32 9.22 -2.46
CA GLN A 159 14.02 9.64 -1.96
C GLN A 159 14.13 10.52 -0.70
N LYS A 160 15.18 10.35 0.11
CA LYS A 160 15.53 11.28 1.20
C LYS A 160 15.88 12.67 0.66
N ALA A 161 16.54 12.76 -0.50
CA ALA A 161 16.83 14.03 -1.15
C ALA A 161 15.53 14.74 -1.59
N VAL A 162 14.55 14.00 -2.10
CA VAL A 162 13.21 14.55 -2.43
C VAL A 162 12.53 15.15 -1.19
N VAL A 163 12.58 14.45 -0.04
CA VAL A 163 12.04 15.01 1.21
C VAL A 163 12.80 16.27 1.62
N LEU A 164 14.12 16.29 1.49
CA LEU A 164 14.93 17.49 1.78
C LEU A 164 14.49 18.69 0.93
N GLU A 165 14.22 18.47 -0.36
CA GLU A 165 13.69 19.52 -1.25
C GLU A 165 12.33 20.01 -0.77
N PHE A 166 11.43 19.12 -0.34
CA PHE A 166 10.11 19.50 0.15
C PHE A 166 10.17 20.42 1.36
N PHE A 167 11.07 20.18 2.31
CA PHE A 167 11.24 21.06 3.46
C PHE A 167 12.02 22.34 3.13
N SER A 168 12.88 22.31 2.11
CA SER A 168 13.65 23.49 1.68
C SER A 168 12.77 24.54 1.00
N ASP A 169 11.72 24.10 0.28
CA ASP A 169 10.71 24.99 -0.32
C ASP A 169 9.30 24.35 -0.26
N PRO A 170 8.62 24.44 0.90
CA PRO A 170 7.30 23.83 1.10
C PRO A 170 6.24 24.36 0.14
N SER A 171 6.34 25.65 -0.22
CA SER A 171 5.38 26.29 -1.12
C SER A 171 5.51 25.75 -2.53
N LYS A 172 6.75 25.64 -3.04
CA LYS A 172 7.02 25.00 -4.33
C LYS A 172 6.60 23.53 -4.33
N ALA A 173 6.91 22.78 -3.28
CA ALA A 173 6.51 21.38 -3.18
C ALA A 173 4.99 21.19 -3.27
N LYS A 174 4.21 22.09 -2.67
CA LYS A 174 2.74 22.08 -2.80
C LYS A 174 2.29 22.49 -4.20
N GLN A 175 2.89 23.54 -4.78
CA GLN A 175 2.54 24.04 -6.12
C GLN A 175 2.82 22.99 -7.20
N ASP A 176 3.99 22.36 -7.17
CA ASP A 176 4.40 21.30 -8.09
C ASP A 176 3.45 20.09 -8.01
N TYR A 177 3.03 19.73 -6.79
CA TYR A 177 2.05 18.64 -6.59
C TYR A 177 0.67 19.00 -7.17
N LEU A 178 0.17 20.21 -6.90
CA LEU A 178 -1.11 20.67 -7.45
C LEU A 178 -1.06 20.75 -8.98
N TYR A 179 0.03 21.28 -9.55
CA TYR A 179 0.24 21.36 -10.98
C TYR A 179 0.18 19.96 -11.63
N LEU A 180 0.89 18.98 -11.06
CA LEU A 180 0.80 17.59 -11.52
C LEU A 180 -0.64 17.07 -11.53
N LEU A 181 -1.35 17.22 -10.41
CA LEU A 181 -2.72 16.69 -10.28
C LEU A 181 -3.70 17.36 -11.25
N GLU A 182 -3.64 18.69 -11.37
CA GLU A 182 -4.48 19.48 -12.27
C GLU A 182 -4.23 19.11 -13.73
N TRP A 183 -2.96 19.15 -14.15
CA TRP A 183 -2.59 18.83 -15.53
C TRP A 183 -3.01 17.40 -15.88
N TYR A 184 -2.69 16.43 -15.02
CA TYR A 184 -3.02 15.02 -15.27
C TYR A 184 -4.53 14.78 -15.31
N TYR A 185 -5.29 15.43 -14.42
CA TYR A 185 -6.74 15.32 -14.42
C TYR A 185 -7.31 15.81 -15.74
N GLU A 186 -6.96 17.02 -16.17
CA GLU A 186 -7.51 17.64 -17.38
C GLU A 186 -7.15 16.88 -18.66
N HIS A 187 -5.91 16.42 -18.79
CA HIS A 187 -5.38 15.90 -20.05
C HIS A 187 -5.50 14.38 -20.17
N ILE A 188 -5.43 13.63 -19.06
CA ILE A 188 -5.33 12.17 -19.08
C ILE A 188 -6.55 11.49 -18.46
N PHE A 189 -6.92 11.86 -17.23
CA PHE A 189 -7.92 11.10 -16.48
C PHE A 189 -9.37 11.49 -16.80
N LYS A 190 -9.66 12.78 -16.93
CA LYS A 190 -11.02 13.27 -17.23
C LYS A 190 -11.64 12.64 -18.49
N PRO A 191 -10.90 12.42 -19.61
CA PRO A 191 -11.44 11.73 -20.77
C PRO A 191 -11.91 10.28 -20.54
N ILE A 192 -11.35 9.58 -19.54
CA ILE A 192 -11.66 8.19 -19.23
C ILE A 192 -12.52 8.01 -17.98
N GLU A 193 -12.78 9.09 -17.24
CA GLU A 193 -13.40 9.09 -15.92
C GLU A 193 -14.75 8.33 -15.89
N ASP A 194 -15.67 8.65 -16.80
CA ASP A 194 -16.99 8.02 -16.86
C ASP A 194 -16.93 6.52 -17.16
N LYS A 195 -15.97 6.12 -18.01
CA LYS A 195 -15.74 4.72 -18.35
C LYS A 195 -15.24 3.95 -17.13
N VAL A 196 -14.29 4.53 -16.38
CA VAL A 196 -13.77 3.95 -15.14
C VAL A 196 -14.87 3.88 -14.08
N LYS A 197 -15.65 4.95 -13.87
CA LYS A 197 -16.81 4.95 -12.95
C LYS A 197 -17.79 3.81 -13.25
N LYS A 198 -18.18 3.67 -14.52
CA LYS A 198 -19.09 2.59 -14.95
C LYS A 198 -18.49 1.20 -14.73
N SER A 199 -17.20 1.04 -14.99
CA SER A 199 -16.49 -0.21 -14.71
C SER A 199 -16.48 -0.52 -13.21
N ASN A 200 -16.17 0.45 -12.35
CA ASN A 200 -16.16 0.30 -10.90
C ASN A 200 -17.53 -0.13 -10.36
N GLN A 201 -18.63 0.41 -10.87
CA GLN A 201 -19.98 -0.03 -10.48
C GLN A 201 -20.20 -1.53 -10.73
N ASN A 202 -19.62 -2.10 -11.79
CA ASN A 202 -19.70 -3.54 -12.03
C ASN A 202 -18.85 -4.33 -11.02
N TYR A 203 -17.62 -3.89 -10.76
CA TYR A 203 -16.71 -4.57 -9.84
C TYR A 203 -17.09 -4.43 -8.36
N LEU A 204 -17.74 -3.33 -7.97
CA LEU A 204 -18.34 -3.19 -6.65
C LEU A 204 -19.48 -4.18 -6.45
N ARG A 205 -20.29 -4.48 -7.48
CA ARG A 205 -21.31 -5.53 -7.40
C ARG A 205 -20.72 -6.93 -7.26
N PHE A 206 -19.59 -7.22 -7.93
CA PHE A 206 -18.87 -8.48 -7.69
C PHE A 206 -18.31 -8.55 -6.27
N LEU A 207 -17.69 -7.46 -5.79
CA LEU A 207 -17.18 -7.37 -4.43
C LEU A 207 -18.27 -7.60 -3.38
N GLU A 208 -19.43 -6.95 -3.54
CA GLU A 208 -20.62 -7.13 -2.69
C GLU A 208 -21.14 -8.57 -2.74
N GLY A 209 -21.27 -9.14 -3.94
CA GLY A 209 -21.65 -10.53 -4.13
C GLY A 209 -20.73 -11.50 -3.39
N TYR A 210 -19.42 -11.33 -3.51
CA TYR A 210 -18.43 -12.17 -2.81
C TYR A 210 -18.46 -11.99 -1.29
N LEU A 211 -18.70 -10.78 -0.79
CA LEU A 211 -18.92 -10.55 0.64
C LEU A 211 -20.16 -11.30 1.14
N ASN A 212 -21.24 -11.32 0.37
CA ASN A 212 -22.47 -12.04 0.71
C ASN A 212 -22.28 -13.57 0.64
N ASP A 213 -21.57 -14.06 -0.37
CA ASP A 213 -21.40 -15.50 -0.60
C ASP A 213 -20.38 -16.14 0.36
N TYR A 214 -19.31 -15.43 0.70
CA TYR A 214 -18.16 -15.97 1.43
C TYR A 214 -17.92 -15.33 2.80
N GLY A 215 -18.61 -14.24 3.12
CA GLY A 215 -18.58 -13.60 4.43
C GLY A 215 -17.19 -13.17 4.90
N GLU A 216 -16.94 -13.33 6.20
CA GLU A 216 -15.72 -12.83 6.85
C GLU A 216 -14.44 -13.46 6.31
N GLU A 217 -14.47 -14.70 5.82
CA GLU A 217 -13.30 -15.37 5.26
C GLU A 217 -12.80 -14.71 3.97
N TYR A 218 -13.71 -14.13 3.19
CA TYR A 218 -13.34 -13.33 2.03
C TYR A 218 -12.81 -11.96 2.43
N LEU A 219 -13.50 -11.28 3.36
CA LEU A 219 -13.07 -9.99 3.90
C LEU A 219 -11.63 -10.04 4.45
N LYS A 220 -11.29 -11.09 5.20
CA LYS A 220 -9.96 -11.32 5.78
C LYS A 220 -8.83 -11.36 4.75
N LYS A 221 -9.12 -11.70 3.48
CA LYS A 221 -8.14 -11.72 2.38
C LYS A 221 -7.94 -10.35 1.73
N LEU A 222 -8.89 -9.43 1.90
CA LEU A 222 -8.86 -8.09 1.30
C LEU A 222 -8.28 -7.02 2.22
N VAL A 223 -8.36 -7.22 3.55
CA VAL A 223 -7.83 -6.27 4.53
C VAL A 223 -6.41 -6.63 4.94
N LEU A 224 -5.59 -5.61 5.21
CA LEU A 224 -4.19 -5.79 5.62
C LEU A 224 -4.06 -6.42 7.01
N SER A 225 -4.98 -6.11 7.94
CA SER A 225 -4.93 -6.62 9.32
C SER A 225 -6.31 -6.97 9.87
N GLN A 226 -6.49 -8.24 10.22
CA GLN A 226 -7.74 -8.76 10.79
C GLN A 226 -8.02 -8.22 12.19
N GLU A 227 -6.99 -8.04 13.01
CA GLU A 227 -7.15 -7.50 14.36
C GLU A 227 -7.70 -6.07 14.33
N PHE A 228 -7.22 -5.25 13.38
CA PHE A 228 -7.73 -3.89 13.21
C PHE A 228 -9.13 -3.88 12.66
N ALA A 229 -9.44 -4.73 11.69
CA ALA A 229 -10.81 -4.88 11.21
C ALA A 229 -11.78 -5.22 12.37
N MET A 230 -11.34 -6.04 13.34
CA MET A 230 -12.14 -6.36 14.53
C MET A 230 -12.34 -5.17 15.46
N LYS A 231 -11.33 -4.32 15.66
CA LYS A 231 -11.38 -3.15 16.55
C LYS A 231 -12.00 -1.90 15.90
N ALA A 232 -11.87 -1.77 14.58
CA ALA A 232 -12.34 -0.62 13.83
C ALA A 232 -13.86 -0.48 13.96
N GLU A 233 -14.33 0.77 13.92
CA GLU A 233 -15.74 1.09 13.83
C GLU A 233 -16.24 0.92 12.38
N LYS A 234 -15.37 1.20 11.40
CA LYS A 234 -15.69 1.17 9.98
C LYS A 234 -14.62 0.46 9.15
N ILE A 235 -15.05 -0.37 8.21
CA ILE A 235 -14.17 -1.01 7.20
C ILE A 235 -14.59 -0.50 5.82
N VAL A 236 -13.77 0.35 5.20
CA VAL A 236 -14.02 0.91 3.87
C VAL A 236 -13.40 0.00 2.82
N LEU A 237 -14.23 -0.53 1.91
CA LEU A 237 -13.74 -1.31 0.77
C LEU A 237 -14.10 -0.63 -0.54
N GLY A 238 -13.14 -0.56 -1.45
CA GLY A 238 -13.35 -0.06 -2.80
C GLY A 238 -12.64 -0.92 -3.83
N VAL A 239 -12.84 -0.55 -5.08
CA VAL A 239 -12.15 -1.18 -6.22
C VAL A 239 -11.45 -0.11 -7.06
N SER A 240 -10.41 -0.51 -7.78
CA SER A 240 -9.78 0.33 -8.80
C SER A 240 -9.39 -0.47 -10.03
N TYR A 241 -9.62 0.14 -11.20
CA TYR A 241 -9.24 -0.41 -12.50
C TYR A 241 -7.72 -0.57 -12.65
N PHE A 242 -6.94 0.35 -12.06
CA PHE A 242 -5.51 0.48 -12.35
C PHE A 242 -4.62 -0.48 -11.54
N TYR A 243 -5.16 -1.08 -10.48
CA TYR A 243 -4.37 -1.85 -9.52
C TYR A 243 -4.26 -3.36 -9.78
N GLY A 244 -5.15 -3.96 -10.60
CA GLY A 244 -5.06 -5.38 -10.95
C GLY A 244 -5.03 -6.31 -9.71
N LEU A 245 -3.88 -6.92 -9.41
CA LEU A 245 -3.68 -7.79 -8.24
C LEU A 245 -3.26 -7.07 -6.96
N SER A 246 -2.95 -5.78 -7.04
CA SER A 246 -2.52 -4.94 -5.92
C SER A 246 -3.71 -4.37 -5.14
N SER A 247 -3.42 -3.77 -3.99
CA SER A 247 -4.37 -3.01 -3.18
C SER A 247 -3.68 -1.86 -2.50
N LEU A 248 -4.40 -0.75 -2.30
CA LEU A 248 -4.01 0.29 -1.37
C LEU A 248 -4.70 0.00 -0.05
N SER A 249 -3.95 -0.05 1.04
CA SER A 249 -4.52 -0.23 2.37
C SER A 249 -4.04 0.87 3.30
N SER A 250 -4.95 1.36 4.13
CA SER A 250 -4.62 2.30 5.19
C SER A 250 -5.42 2.00 6.44
N ILE A 251 -4.82 2.27 7.59
CA ILE A 251 -5.36 1.92 8.90
C ILE A 251 -5.17 3.11 9.83
N ASN A 252 -6.24 3.56 10.46
CA ASN A 252 -6.18 4.38 11.67
C ASN A 252 -6.94 3.70 12.82
N ASP A 253 -7.11 4.43 13.92
CA ASP A 253 -7.66 3.89 15.16
C ASP A 253 -9.14 3.44 15.04
N ASP A 254 -9.97 4.11 14.24
CA ASP A 254 -11.40 3.82 14.05
C ASP A 254 -11.76 3.20 12.68
N MET A 255 -10.84 3.24 11.71
CA MET A 255 -11.12 2.88 10.31
C MET A 255 -10.01 2.03 9.68
N VAL A 256 -10.43 0.99 8.97
CA VAL A 256 -9.59 0.24 8.02
C VAL A 256 -10.10 0.53 6.61
N MET A 257 -9.21 0.89 5.69
CA MET A 257 -9.54 1.11 4.29
C MET A 257 -8.73 0.17 3.41
N SER A 258 -9.38 -0.45 2.43
CA SER A 258 -8.72 -1.24 1.39
C SER A 258 -9.37 -1.00 0.03
N ILE A 259 -8.62 -0.42 -0.90
CA ILE A 259 -9.02 -0.26 -2.30
C ILE A 259 -8.31 -1.31 -3.12
N ASN A 260 -9.07 -2.21 -3.75
CA ASN A 260 -8.55 -3.44 -4.33
C ASN A 260 -8.60 -3.39 -5.85
N GLY A 261 -7.54 -3.86 -6.50
CA GLY A 261 -7.59 -4.06 -7.94
C GLY A 261 -8.60 -5.15 -8.33
N TYR A 262 -9.06 -5.08 -9.58
CA TYR A 262 -10.08 -5.98 -10.11
C TYR A 262 -9.71 -7.46 -10.02
N ASP A 263 -8.48 -7.82 -10.41
CA ASP A 263 -8.03 -9.22 -10.33
C ASP A 263 -7.87 -9.68 -8.87
N ARG A 264 -7.54 -8.76 -7.97
CA ARG A 264 -7.40 -9.06 -6.54
C ARG A 264 -8.73 -9.51 -5.93
N ILE A 265 -9.84 -8.84 -6.25
CA ILE A 265 -11.14 -9.21 -5.68
C ILE A 265 -11.59 -10.59 -6.15
N HIS A 266 -11.26 -10.99 -7.38
CA HIS A 266 -11.53 -12.33 -7.89
C HIS A 266 -10.59 -13.36 -7.28
N LYS A 267 -9.28 -13.07 -7.20
CA LYS A 267 -8.30 -13.94 -6.52
C LYS A 267 -8.71 -14.23 -5.07
N ALA A 268 -9.21 -13.23 -4.34
CA ALA A 268 -9.65 -13.43 -2.96
C ALA A 268 -10.85 -14.39 -2.85
N ALA A 269 -11.69 -14.47 -3.89
CA ALA A 269 -12.84 -15.36 -3.94
C ALA A 269 -12.42 -16.81 -4.29
N GLU A 270 -11.26 -16.99 -4.91
CA GLU A 270 -10.71 -18.33 -5.15
C GLU A 270 -10.45 -19.07 -3.82
N LYS A 271 -10.76 -20.37 -3.82
CA LYS A 271 -10.34 -21.26 -2.73
C LYS A 271 -8.82 -21.34 -2.74
N LYS A 272 -8.21 -21.35 -1.55
CA LYS A 272 -6.76 -21.46 -1.42
C LYS A 272 -6.34 -22.75 -2.11
N ASP A 273 -5.63 -22.58 -3.22
CA ASP A 273 -5.22 -23.68 -4.06
C ASP A 273 -4.14 -24.45 -3.31
N ASP A 274 -4.48 -25.60 -2.74
CA ASP A 274 -3.51 -26.46 -2.08
C ASP A 274 -2.71 -27.18 -3.18
N THR A 275 -1.93 -26.44 -3.98
CA THR A 275 -1.08 -26.95 -5.07
C THR A 275 0.41 -26.96 -4.73
N LEU A 276 1.21 -27.57 -5.60
CA LEU A 276 2.68 -27.51 -5.57
C LEU A 276 3.21 -26.07 -5.57
N SER A 277 2.46 -25.11 -6.10
CA SER A 277 2.84 -23.70 -6.06
C SER A 277 2.92 -23.15 -4.64
N CYS A 278 2.02 -23.54 -3.72
CA CYS A 278 2.10 -23.16 -2.31
C CYS A 278 3.31 -23.81 -1.61
N VAL A 279 3.61 -25.08 -1.94
CA VAL A 279 4.80 -25.78 -1.44
C VAL A 279 6.07 -25.05 -1.91
N SER A 280 6.15 -24.72 -3.20
CA SER A 280 7.26 -23.97 -3.79
C SER A 280 7.42 -22.59 -3.18
N LEU A 281 6.31 -21.87 -2.95
CA LEU A 281 6.33 -20.56 -2.31
C LEU A 281 6.88 -20.63 -0.88
N LEU A 282 6.41 -21.60 -0.08
CA LEU A 282 6.89 -21.80 1.28
C LEU A 282 8.41 -22.05 1.32
N PHE A 283 8.92 -22.98 0.51
CA PHE A 283 10.36 -23.27 0.48
C PHE A 283 11.18 -22.10 -0.08
N LYS A 284 10.66 -21.37 -1.06
CA LYS A 284 11.27 -20.12 -1.54
C LYS A 284 11.33 -19.07 -0.43
N SER A 285 10.29 -18.97 0.39
CA SER A 285 10.23 -18.06 1.54
C SER A 285 11.30 -18.41 2.57
N LEU A 286 11.42 -19.69 2.93
CA LEU A 286 12.39 -20.20 3.90
C LEU A 286 13.84 -20.26 3.35
N GLY A 287 14.02 -20.32 2.04
CA GLY A 287 15.33 -20.37 1.39
C GLY A 287 16.06 -19.02 1.28
N ASN A 288 15.62 -17.98 1.98
CA ASN A 288 16.21 -16.64 1.90
C ASN A 288 16.64 -16.16 3.29
N GLU A 289 17.90 -15.75 3.39
CA GLU A 289 18.53 -15.40 4.66
C GLU A 289 17.81 -14.24 5.39
N ILE A 290 17.46 -13.17 4.67
CA ILE A 290 16.77 -12.01 5.26
C ILE A 290 15.41 -12.44 5.84
N ARG A 291 14.64 -13.26 5.12
CA ARG A 291 13.36 -13.78 5.62
C ARG A 291 13.53 -14.66 6.86
N ILE A 292 14.60 -15.47 6.92
CA ILE A 292 14.93 -16.23 8.12
C ILE A 292 15.30 -15.31 9.30
N GLN A 293 16.02 -14.22 9.05
CA GLN A 293 16.31 -13.22 10.09
C GLN A 293 15.04 -12.54 10.61
N ILE A 294 14.11 -12.17 9.72
CA ILE A 294 12.79 -11.63 10.09
C ILE A 294 12.02 -12.63 10.95
N LEU A 295 11.93 -13.90 10.52
CA LEU A 295 11.24 -14.95 11.28
C LEU A 295 11.87 -15.16 12.67
N LYS A 296 13.21 -15.18 12.75
CA LYS A 296 13.93 -15.32 14.01
C LYS A 296 13.63 -14.17 14.98
N ALA A 297 13.46 -12.95 14.48
CA ALA A 297 13.04 -11.81 15.30
C ALA A 297 11.57 -11.95 15.73
N ALA A 298 10.67 -12.21 14.77
CA ALA A 298 9.23 -12.29 14.97
C ALA A 298 8.78 -13.45 15.88
N VAL A 299 9.57 -14.53 15.96
CA VAL A 299 9.34 -15.65 16.90
C VAL A 299 9.70 -15.29 18.34
N LYS A 300 10.72 -14.44 18.54
CA LYS A 300 11.17 -14.06 19.88
C LYS A 300 10.17 -13.11 20.54
N GLU A 301 9.72 -12.12 19.78
CA GLU A 301 8.78 -11.11 20.24
C GLU A 301 8.06 -10.46 19.05
N LYS A 302 6.97 -9.74 19.35
CA LYS A 302 6.32 -8.88 18.36
C LYS A 302 7.25 -7.71 18.05
N ILE A 303 7.62 -7.53 16.79
CA ILE A 303 8.59 -6.50 16.36
C ILE A 303 7.97 -5.57 15.32
N ASP A 304 8.24 -4.27 15.39
CA ASP A 304 7.75 -3.31 14.41
C ASP A 304 8.43 -3.50 13.03
N VAL A 305 7.68 -3.35 11.95
CA VAL A 305 8.15 -3.49 10.56
C VAL A 305 9.23 -2.44 10.27
N SER A 306 9.07 -1.21 10.75
CA SER A 306 10.07 -0.17 10.54
C SER A 306 11.35 -0.45 11.35
N ASP A 307 11.23 -1.01 12.57
CA ASP A 307 12.38 -1.47 13.35
C ASP A 307 13.12 -2.63 12.68
N LEU A 308 12.40 -3.57 12.06
CA LEU A 308 12.98 -4.62 11.20
C LEU A 308 13.72 -4.02 10.01
N GLY A 309 13.08 -3.10 9.28
CA GLY A 309 13.68 -2.40 8.15
C GLY A 309 14.98 -1.70 8.55
N ARG A 310 14.98 -0.99 9.68
CA ARG A 310 16.16 -0.30 10.23
C ARG A 310 17.28 -1.27 10.60
N THR A 311 16.96 -2.34 11.34
CA THR A 311 17.96 -3.31 11.83
C THR A 311 18.60 -4.09 10.68
N LEU A 312 17.80 -4.42 9.66
CA LEU A 312 18.24 -5.15 8.48
C LEU A 312 18.76 -4.22 7.36
N LYS A 313 18.70 -2.90 7.55
CA LYS A 313 19.07 -1.86 6.58
C LYS A 313 18.34 -2.00 5.24
N LEU A 314 17.03 -2.20 5.31
CA LEU A 314 16.14 -2.34 4.17
C LEU A 314 15.28 -1.10 3.99
N SER A 315 15.00 -0.74 2.74
CA SER A 315 14.00 0.28 2.39
C SER A 315 12.57 -0.21 2.67
N ASN A 316 11.60 0.70 2.59
CA ASN A 316 10.17 0.37 2.68
C ASN A 316 9.76 -0.74 1.70
N SER A 317 10.16 -0.66 0.42
CA SER A 317 9.73 -1.67 -0.55
C SER A 317 10.43 -3.01 -0.34
N GLU A 318 11.69 -3.01 0.08
CA GLU A 318 12.46 -4.22 0.36
C GLU A 318 11.87 -4.99 1.54
N ILE A 319 11.63 -4.32 2.67
CA ILE A 319 11.00 -4.98 3.82
C ILE A 319 9.58 -5.45 3.47
N SER A 320 8.79 -4.64 2.76
CA SER A 320 7.45 -5.02 2.29
C SER A 320 7.49 -6.27 1.41
N HIS A 321 8.49 -6.40 0.54
CA HIS A 321 8.67 -7.56 -0.32
C HIS A 321 8.94 -8.82 0.48
N HIS A 322 9.87 -8.77 1.45
CA HIS A 322 10.17 -9.91 2.31
C HIS A 322 8.98 -10.32 3.17
N ILE A 323 8.30 -9.33 3.75
CA ILE A 323 7.10 -9.49 4.54
C ILE A 323 5.97 -10.12 3.72
N TRP A 324 5.74 -9.69 2.47
CA TRP A 324 4.73 -10.27 1.59
C TRP A 324 4.94 -11.78 1.37
N TYR A 325 6.16 -12.22 1.09
CA TYR A 325 6.47 -13.65 0.93
C TYR A 325 6.15 -14.45 2.19
N LEU A 326 6.45 -13.89 3.36
CA LEU A 326 6.20 -14.54 4.64
C LEU A 326 4.70 -14.59 4.97
N ILE A 327 3.92 -13.55 4.67
CA ILE A 327 2.46 -13.55 4.85
C ILE A 327 1.82 -14.59 3.92
N GLU A 328 2.14 -14.59 2.62
CA GLU A 328 1.50 -15.51 1.66
C GLU A 328 1.85 -16.98 1.91
N SER A 329 2.94 -17.22 2.65
CA SER A 329 3.35 -18.56 3.10
C SER A 329 2.78 -18.92 4.47
N ASP A 330 1.90 -18.09 5.05
CA ASP A 330 1.36 -18.20 6.41
C ASP A 330 2.45 -18.33 7.50
N LEU A 331 3.63 -17.75 7.30
CA LEU A 331 4.76 -17.84 8.23
C LEU A 331 4.79 -16.70 9.25
N ILE A 332 4.15 -15.58 8.96
CA ILE A 332 4.04 -14.44 9.89
C ILE A 332 2.62 -13.91 9.92
N LYS A 333 2.30 -13.17 10.98
CA LYS A 333 1.11 -12.34 11.11
C LYS A 333 1.53 -10.89 11.24
N ILE A 334 0.74 -9.99 10.66
CA ILE A 334 0.88 -8.55 10.84
C ILE A 334 -0.29 -8.02 11.64
N GLU A 335 0.05 -7.31 12.68
CA GLU A 335 -0.83 -6.58 13.56
C GLU A 335 -0.38 -5.11 13.54
N LYS A 336 -1.17 -4.18 14.05
CA LYS A 336 -0.72 -2.81 14.30
C LYS A 336 -0.80 -2.56 15.82
N ALA A 337 0.18 -1.91 16.43
CA ALA A 337 0.16 -1.54 17.85
C ALA A 337 0.74 -0.14 17.97
N ASP A 338 0.11 0.77 18.72
CA ASP A 338 0.59 2.15 18.88
C ASP A 338 0.91 2.85 17.53
N LYS A 339 0.01 2.69 16.56
CA LYS A 339 0.13 3.21 15.18
C LYS A 339 1.26 2.60 14.33
N ARG A 340 1.90 1.53 14.79
CA ARG A 340 3.02 0.82 14.16
C ARG A 340 2.66 -0.57 13.70
N LEU A 341 3.19 -1.05 12.57
CA LEU A 341 2.89 -2.40 12.08
C LEU A 341 3.81 -3.40 12.79
N MET A 342 3.26 -4.29 13.59
CA MET A 342 3.97 -5.32 14.33
C MET A 342 3.90 -6.67 13.60
N VAL A 343 5.05 -7.31 13.45
CA VAL A 343 5.20 -8.66 12.91
C VAL A 343 5.36 -9.64 14.05
N SER A 344 4.66 -10.78 13.96
CA SER A 344 4.83 -11.89 14.87
C SER A 344 4.80 -13.23 14.14
N SER A 345 5.41 -14.24 14.76
CA SER A 345 5.40 -15.61 14.27
C SER A 345 5.39 -16.59 15.44
N ASP A 346 4.98 -17.82 15.17
CA ASP A 346 4.92 -18.90 16.14
C ASP A 346 5.63 -20.14 15.59
N VAL A 347 6.52 -20.73 16.38
CA VAL A 347 7.35 -21.87 15.97
C VAL A 347 6.48 -23.07 15.58
N ASN A 348 5.36 -23.29 16.28
CA ASN A 348 4.48 -24.42 15.98
C ASN A 348 3.78 -24.21 14.64
N THR A 349 3.38 -22.98 14.33
CA THR A 349 2.80 -22.59 13.04
C THR A 349 3.80 -22.83 11.91
N ILE A 350 5.05 -22.38 12.05
CA ILE A 350 6.11 -22.63 11.06
C ILE A 350 6.31 -24.15 10.86
N LYS A 351 6.43 -24.90 11.97
CA LYS A 351 6.64 -26.35 11.93
C LYS A 351 5.50 -27.05 11.20
N ALA A 352 4.25 -26.74 11.54
CA ALA A 352 3.07 -27.32 10.91
C ALA A 352 3.01 -27.01 9.41
N SER A 353 3.33 -25.77 9.00
CA SER A 353 3.38 -25.38 7.59
C SER A 353 4.45 -26.16 6.82
N VAL A 354 5.63 -26.35 7.41
CA VAL A 354 6.74 -27.12 6.80
C VAL A 354 6.41 -28.60 6.70
N GLU A 355 5.88 -29.22 7.77
CA GLU A 355 5.51 -30.64 7.78
C GLU A 355 4.45 -30.94 6.71
N LYS A 356 3.39 -30.13 6.64
CA LYS A 356 2.34 -30.27 5.62
C LYS A 356 2.90 -30.13 4.21
N ALA A 357 3.81 -29.19 3.98
CA ALA A 357 4.41 -28.98 2.67
C ALA A 357 5.37 -30.11 2.26
N LEU A 358 6.14 -30.66 3.20
CA LEU A 358 7.02 -31.80 2.97
C LEU A 358 6.23 -33.06 2.64
N GLU A 359 5.22 -33.40 3.44
CA GLU A 359 4.35 -34.56 3.20
C GLU A 359 3.77 -34.52 1.78
N LYS A 360 3.27 -33.37 1.38
CA LYS A 360 2.70 -33.15 0.06
C LYS A 360 3.73 -33.24 -1.07
N LEU A 361 4.92 -32.69 -0.88
CA LEU A 361 6.01 -32.81 -1.85
C LEU A 361 6.37 -34.29 -2.07
N ILE A 362 6.52 -35.04 -0.98
CA ILE A 362 6.82 -36.48 -1.03
C ILE A 362 5.71 -37.24 -1.75
N ASN A 363 4.44 -36.98 -1.41
CA ASN A 363 3.28 -37.61 -2.06
C ASN A 363 3.13 -37.26 -3.55
N THR A 364 3.76 -36.19 -4.03
CA THR A 364 3.76 -35.84 -5.46
C THR A 364 4.89 -36.56 -6.21
N LEU A 365 5.98 -36.90 -5.53
CA LEU A 365 7.17 -37.52 -6.12
C LEU A 365 7.11 -39.05 -6.14
N GLY A 366 6.36 -39.66 -5.22
CA GLY A 366 6.04 -41.10 -5.21
C GLY A 366 4.81 -41.39 -6.07
#